data_AF-A0A815AX75-F1
#
_entry.id   AF-A0A815AX75-F1
#
_cell.length_a   1.000
_cell.length_b   1.000
_cell.length_c   1.000
_cell.angle_alpha   90.00
_cell.angle_beta   90.00
_cell.angle_gamma   90.00
#
_symmetry.space_group_name_H-M   'P 1'
#
loop_
_entity.id
_entity.type
_entity.pdbx_description
1 polymer ?
#
loop_
_entity_poly.entity_id
_entity_poly.type
_entity_poly.pdbx_seq_one_letter_code
_entity_poly.pdbx_strand_id
1 'polypeptide(L)'
;MVTFWDRGYSAAQVDAQTTLFMELGGHKLLLDLYTSNNKRMEDAATVILNYALSLPHIDDLVKFYATNETCVDVFAKLLGPAGGRYLEYIWRDTPTQRVTCNNLGFLSRTFESRKLMIPKIIPVLQSNILSIEDHPSNFTAYMAIALLLGSSDRPEDLAIISKREVIDDIVYAFINEQSRVAADSWPLKMMTPPLRSLAINEKNRKILAECGIVKPLVEKLGGSQVKEHFKTMENTVGLLVNLAFDREIAEELKSAGAIDKLKALQKSEMCIGEAKKVVEEALWILEDEQKKRAAINSSRSSAKEQKHIMLSYCWAQQPIVLKIRDFLRSKGYKVWIDVEQMAGSTLSAMAEAVENAEVVLIGMSQRYKESENCTVEGNYVFGQKTKFIPLMLEEQYNATGWLGAMVGSRLWYDFSKEEKFTKSARQLHDGLLKAMDQPRQPEQHSTGPITVSVDAEAATRKDVGKLHATTVIPAASKWDKIKVGASILRMLENIVGQNDFRDGLRTYLRQNAFDVGNPDDFYNDFTFPYPLTGKEFVKNWLGEPNFPLLNVHMTLTDNRIVLNFTQSAF
;
A
#
# COMPACT_ATOMS: atom_id res chain seq x y z
N MET A 1 -10.94 -40.28 -6.00
CA MET A 1 -9.75 -39.62 -5.42
C MET A 1 -9.40 -40.18 -4.05
N VAL A 2 -10.27 -40.15 -3.04
CA VAL A 2 -10.01 -40.74 -1.70
C VAL A 2 -9.56 -42.21 -1.79
N THR A 3 -10.21 -43.00 -2.64
CA THR A 3 -9.84 -44.40 -2.92
C THR A 3 -8.60 -44.61 -3.80
N PHE A 4 -8.14 -43.58 -4.52
CA PHE A 4 -6.93 -43.66 -5.34
C PHE A 4 -5.67 -43.50 -4.45
N TRP A 5 -5.74 -42.68 -3.41
CA TRP A 5 -4.62 -42.49 -2.49
C TRP A 5 -4.39 -43.72 -1.58
N ASP A 6 -5.48 -44.34 -1.10
CA ASP A 6 -5.42 -45.61 -0.35
C ASP A 6 -4.90 -46.80 -1.18
N ARG A 7 -4.90 -46.69 -2.51
CA ARG A 7 -4.48 -47.75 -3.44
C ARG A 7 -3.05 -47.59 -3.98
N GLY A 8 -2.28 -46.63 -3.46
CA GLY A 8 -0.86 -46.47 -3.79
C GLY A 8 -0.58 -45.88 -5.19
N TYR A 9 -1.50 -45.08 -5.73
CA TYR A 9 -1.24 -44.31 -6.95
C TYR A 9 -0.17 -43.24 -6.70
N SER A 10 0.64 -42.93 -7.71
CA SER A 10 1.67 -41.88 -7.60
C SER A 10 1.03 -40.48 -7.60
N ALA A 11 1.69 -39.50 -6.99
CA ALA A 11 1.22 -38.10 -6.96
C ALA A 11 0.92 -37.57 -8.38
N ALA A 12 1.78 -37.88 -9.35
CA ALA A 12 1.59 -37.50 -10.75
C ALA A 12 0.32 -38.10 -11.38
N GLN A 13 -0.07 -39.32 -11.01
CA GLN A 13 -1.30 -39.94 -11.49
C GLN A 13 -2.53 -39.26 -10.91
N VAL A 14 -2.48 -38.85 -9.64
CA VAL A 14 -3.61 -38.15 -9.02
C VAL A 14 -3.72 -36.72 -9.51
N ASP A 15 -2.59 -36.03 -9.75
CA ASP A 15 -2.57 -34.71 -10.37
C ASP A 15 -3.20 -34.72 -11.76
N ALA A 16 -2.80 -35.67 -12.62
CA ALA A 16 -3.33 -35.78 -13.97
C ALA A 16 -4.86 -36.04 -13.99
N GLN A 17 -5.34 -36.95 -13.12
CA GLN A 17 -6.77 -37.25 -13.05
C GLN A 17 -7.59 -36.11 -12.44
N THR A 18 -7.06 -35.43 -11.43
CA THR A 18 -7.74 -34.29 -10.82
C THR A 18 -7.80 -33.11 -11.80
N THR A 19 -6.73 -32.87 -12.53
CA THR A 19 -6.67 -31.84 -13.58
C THR A 19 -7.76 -32.08 -14.63
N LEU A 20 -7.81 -33.29 -15.20
CA LEU A 20 -8.82 -33.68 -16.17
C LEU A 20 -10.25 -33.54 -15.60
N PHE A 21 -10.47 -33.97 -14.35
CA PHE A 21 -11.77 -33.83 -13.70
C PHE A 21 -12.21 -32.37 -13.55
N MET A 22 -11.27 -31.47 -13.23
CA MET A 22 -11.56 -30.04 -13.09
C MET A 22 -11.83 -29.37 -14.45
N GLU A 23 -11.07 -29.73 -15.48
CA GLU A 23 -11.26 -29.28 -16.87
C GLU A 23 -12.64 -29.68 -17.41
N LEU A 24 -13.13 -30.86 -17.04
CA LEU A 24 -14.47 -31.35 -17.41
C LEU A 24 -15.61 -30.72 -16.60
N GLY A 25 -15.34 -29.68 -15.80
CA GLY A 25 -16.35 -28.98 -15.00
C GLY A 25 -16.64 -29.61 -13.65
N GLY A 26 -15.80 -30.55 -13.19
CA GLY A 26 -15.97 -31.25 -11.91
C GLY A 26 -16.08 -30.34 -10.69
N HIS A 27 -15.52 -29.14 -10.75
CA HIS A 27 -15.66 -28.12 -9.71
C HIS A 27 -17.13 -27.73 -9.43
N LYS A 28 -18.00 -27.71 -10.45
CA LYS A 28 -19.44 -27.43 -10.26
C LYS A 28 -20.13 -28.57 -9.53
N LEU A 29 -19.85 -29.80 -9.95
CA LEU A 29 -20.37 -31.00 -9.31
C LEU A 29 -19.96 -31.09 -7.83
N LEU A 30 -18.72 -30.72 -7.50
CA LEU A 30 -18.26 -30.69 -6.12
C LEU A 30 -19.00 -29.63 -5.29
N LEU A 31 -19.36 -28.48 -5.86
CA LEU A 31 -20.20 -27.49 -5.17
C LEU A 31 -21.64 -27.97 -4.96
N ASP A 32 -22.22 -28.68 -5.93
CA ASP A 32 -23.53 -29.31 -5.77
C ASP A 32 -23.49 -30.38 -4.68
N LEU A 33 -22.40 -31.16 -4.62
CA LEU A 33 -22.17 -32.14 -3.55
C LEU A 33 -21.95 -31.48 -2.19
N TYR A 34 -21.27 -30.33 -2.14
CA TYR A 34 -21.10 -29.55 -0.92
C TYR A 34 -22.45 -29.07 -0.35
N THR A 35 -23.37 -28.66 -1.23
CA THR A 35 -24.72 -28.18 -0.84
C THR A 35 -25.74 -29.30 -0.64
N SER A 36 -25.38 -30.57 -0.85
CA SER A 36 -26.30 -31.72 -0.87
C SER A 36 -26.84 -32.15 0.50
N ASN A 37 -26.59 -31.41 1.59
CA ASN A 37 -26.92 -31.75 2.99
C ASN A 37 -26.40 -33.13 3.45
N ASN A 38 -25.52 -33.77 2.68
CA ASN A 38 -24.87 -35.02 3.03
C ASN A 38 -23.46 -34.75 3.53
N LYS A 39 -23.25 -34.89 4.84
CA LYS A 39 -21.98 -34.58 5.49
C LYS A 39 -20.76 -35.27 4.86
N ARG A 40 -20.88 -36.53 4.40
CA ARG A 40 -19.76 -37.24 3.74
C ARG A 40 -19.43 -36.66 2.37
N MET A 41 -20.45 -36.26 1.61
CA MET A 41 -20.27 -35.63 0.30
C MET A 41 -19.71 -34.22 0.45
N GLU A 42 -20.18 -33.48 1.47
CA GLU A 42 -19.68 -32.16 1.84
C GLU A 42 -18.19 -32.19 2.21
N ASP A 43 -17.79 -33.15 3.05
CA ASP A 43 -16.40 -33.31 3.48
C ASP A 43 -15.49 -33.76 2.31
N ALA A 44 -15.96 -34.68 1.46
CA ALA A 44 -15.22 -35.10 0.27
C ALA A 44 -15.06 -33.95 -0.74
N ALA A 45 -16.12 -33.17 -0.97
CA ALA A 45 -16.08 -32.00 -1.84
C ALA A 45 -15.08 -30.97 -1.33
N THR A 46 -15.11 -30.69 -0.02
CA THR A 46 -14.22 -29.73 0.64
C THR A 46 -12.74 -30.04 0.41
N VAL A 47 -12.33 -31.31 0.56
CA VAL A 47 -10.94 -31.74 0.36
C VAL A 47 -10.54 -31.65 -1.11
N ILE A 48 -11.40 -32.11 -2.02
CA ILE A 48 -11.09 -32.14 -3.44
C ILE A 48 -11.02 -30.71 -4.01
N LEU A 49 -11.92 -29.82 -3.59
CA LEU A 49 -11.88 -28.41 -3.97
C LEU A 49 -10.57 -27.74 -3.49
N ASN A 50 -10.10 -28.05 -2.29
CA ASN A 50 -8.83 -27.55 -1.77
C ASN A 50 -7.62 -28.13 -2.55
N TYR A 51 -7.63 -29.42 -2.86
CA TYR A 51 -6.55 -30.05 -3.63
C TYR A 51 -6.47 -29.51 -5.07
N ALA A 52 -7.62 -29.25 -5.69
CA ALA A 52 -7.71 -28.74 -7.06
C ALA A 52 -6.94 -27.42 -7.27
N LEU A 53 -6.94 -26.56 -6.26
CA LEU A 53 -6.25 -25.26 -6.30
C LEU A 53 -4.72 -25.36 -6.17
N SER A 54 -4.20 -26.54 -5.79
CA SER A 54 -2.76 -26.80 -5.76
C SER A 54 -2.19 -27.24 -7.11
N LEU A 55 -3.05 -27.43 -8.13
CA LEU A 55 -2.65 -27.88 -9.46
C LEU A 55 -2.11 -26.73 -10.32
N PRO A 56 -1.08 -26.96 -11.15
CA PRO A 56 -0.31 -25.90 -11.82
C PRO A 56 -1.03 -25.12 -12.94
N HIS A 57 -2.25 -25.48 -13.35
CA HIS A 57 -2.85 -24.95 -14.60
C HIS A 57 -4.34 -24.60 -14.53
N ILE A 58 -4.79 -23.81 -13.54
CA ILE A 58 -6.19 -23.40 -13.54
C ILE A 58 -6.43 -21.97 -13.05
N ASP A 59 -5.86 -20.99 -13.76
CA ASP A 59 -6.18 -19.56 -13.57
C ASP A 59 -7.69 -19.29 -13.62
N ASP A 60 -8.43 -20.04 -14.45
CA ASP A 60 -9.88 -19.96 -14.54
C ASP A 60 -10.59 -20.54 -13.31
N LEU A 61 -9.99 -21.54 -12.63
CA LEU A 61 -10.50 -22.05 -11.36
C LEU A 61 -10.24 -21.06 -10.25
N VAL A 62 -9.05 -20.44 -10.21
CA VAL A 62 -8.75 -19.38 -9.25
C VAL A 62 -9.77 -18.25 -9.38
N LYS A 63 -10.07 -17.79 -10.62
CA LYS A 63 -11.12 -16.80 -10.89
C LYS A 63 -12.52 -17.29 -10.47
N PHE A 64 -12.86 -18.54 -10.75
CA PHE A 64 -14.14 -19.12 -10.37
C PHE A 64 -14.31 -19.17 -8.84
N TYR A 65 -13.29 -19.62 -8.11
CA TYR A 65 -13.33 -19.67 -6.64
C TYR A 65 -13.31 -18.28 -6.02
N ALA A 66 -12.54 -17.37 -6.60
CA ALA A 66 -12.46 -15.97 -6.19
C ALA A 66 -13.78 -15.20 -6.31
N THR A 67 -14.74 -15.72 -7.09
CA THR A 67 -16.03 -15.05 -7.36
C THR A 67 -17.24 -15.83 -6.85
N ASN A 68 -17.04 -17.01 -6.25
CA ASN A 68 -18.11 -17.87 -5.77
C ASN A 68 -18.15 -17.91 -4.23
N GLU A 69 -19.26 -17.45 -3.66
CA GLU A 69 -19.43 -17.35 -2.20
C GLU A 69 -19.38 -18.72 -1.51
N THR A 70 -19.92 -19.76 -2.13
CA THR A 70 -19.90 -21.13 -1.59
C THR A 70 -18.47 -21.67 -1.50
N CYS A 71 -17.60 -21.33 -2.45
CA CYS A 71 -16.18 -21.65 -2.36
C CYS A 71 -15.54 -20.99 -1.12
N VAL A 72 -15.87 -19.73 -0.83
CA VAL A 72 -15.35 -19.04 0.35
C VAL A 72 -15.80 -19.71 1.65
N ASP A 73 -17.05 -20.21 1.71
CA ASP A 73 -17.57 -20.94 2.87
C ASP A 73 -16.84 -22.28 3.09
N VAL A 74 -16.50 -22.99 2.01
CA VAL A 74 -15.65 -24.19 2.05
C VAL A 74 -14.29 -23.88 2.68
N PHE A 75 -13.66 -22.77 2.28
CA PHE A 75 -12.37 -22.32 2.82
C PHE A 75 -12.46 -21.92 4.30
N ALA A 76 -13.49 -21.18 4.69
CA ALA A 76 -13.73 -20.82 6.08
C ALA A 76 -13.90 -22.07 6.96
N LYS A 77 -14.64 -23.09 6.49
CA LYS A 77 -14.82 -24.36 7.21
C LYS A 77 -13.50 -25.11 7.40
N LEU A 78 -12.63 -25.14 6.38
CA LEU A 78 -11.31 -25.80 6.45
C LEU A 78 -10.34 -25.12 7.41
N LEU A 79 -10.42 -23.79 7.51
CA LEU A 79 -9.59 -23.01 8.41
C LEU A 79 -10.11 -23.05 9.86
N GLY A 80 -11.38 -23.39 10.06
CA GLY A 80 -12.06 -23.54 11.35
C GLY A 80 -11.54 -24.68 12.24
N PRO A 81 -11.98 -24.74 13.53
CA PRO A 81 -11.58 -25.78 14.50
C PRO A 81 -11.99 -27.19 14.07
N ALA A 82 -13.05 -27.25 13.25
CA ALA A 82 -13.53 -28.43 12.56
C ALA A 82 -12.46 -29.03 11.65
N GLY A 83 -11.86 -28.24 10.75
CA GLY A 83 -11.00 -28.71 9.66
C GLY A 83 -9.79 -29.54 10.10
N GLY A 84 -9.23 -29.27 11.29
CA GLY A 84 -8.10 -30.02 11.85
C GLY A 84 -8.44 -31.47 12.22
N ARG A 85 -9.66 -31.75 12.72
CA ARG A 85 -10.08 -33.10 13.13
C ARG A 85 -10.55 -33.98 11.97
N TYR A 86 -11.04 -33.37 10.87
CA TYR A 86 -11.63 -34.13 9.76
C TYR A 86 -10.61 -34.92 8.94
N LEU A 87 -9.32 -34.59 9.03
CA LEU A 87 -8.31 -35.09 8.09
C LEU A 87 -7.08 -35.74 8.72
N GLU A 88 -6.92 -35.67 10.05
CA GLU A 88 -6.01 -36.58 10.78
C GLU A 88 -6.27 -38.07 10.45
N TYR A 89 -7.49 -38.39 10.02
CA TYR A 89 -7.88 -39.74 9.60
C TYR A 89 -7.53 -40.11 8.15
N ILE A 90 -7.26 -39.13 7.28
CA ILE A 90 -7.11 -39.35 5.82
C ILE A 90 -5.72 -38.91 5.31
N TRP A 91 -5.10 -37.89 5.92
CA TRP A 91 -3.83 -37.30 5.49
C TRP A 91 -2.83 -37.26 6.65
N ARG A 92 -1.78 -38.08 6.58
CA ARG A 92 -0.78 -38.20 7.66
C ARG A 92 0.33 -37.14 7.64
N ASP A 93 0.54 -36.40 6.55
CA ASP A 93 1.83 -35.68 6.35
C ASP A 93 1.76 -34.23 5.87
N THR A 94 0.59 -33.60 5.78
CA THR A 94 0.53 -32.13 5.62
C THR A 94 -0.77 -31.63 6.23
N PRO A 95 -0.76 -30.87 7.35
CA PRO A 95 -1.98 -30.39 7.97
C PRO A 95 -2.77 -29.61 6.94
N THR A 96 -4.02 -29.99 6.65
CA THR A 96 -4.81 -29.43 5.57
C THR A 96 -4.91 -27.91 5.63
N GLN A 97 -4.88 -27.34 6.84
CA GLN A 97 -4.81 -25.90 7.06
C GLN A 97 -3.58 -25.26 6.37
N ARG A 98 -2.42 -25.94 6.29
CA ARG A 98 -1.25 -25.48 5.53
C ARG A 98 -1.55 -25.37 4.04
N VAL A 99 -2.17 -26.40 3.45
CA VAL A 99 -2.59 -26.39 2.03
C VAL A 99 -3.63 -25.32 1.77
N THR A 100 -4.60 -25.17 2.68
CA THR A 100 -5.64 -24.13 2.60
C THR A 100 -5.01 -22.73 2.68
N CYS A 101 -4.05 -22.49 3.56
CA CYS A 101 -3.31 -21.22 3.63
C CYS A 101 -2.47 -20.97 2.37
N ASN A 102 -1.86 -22.01 1.78
CA ASN A 102 -1.17 -21.89 0.49
C ASN A 102 -2.14 -21.38 -0.59
N ASN A 103 -3.31 -22.00 -0.66
CA ASN A 103 -4.34 -21.70 -1.65
C ASN A 103 -4.91 -20.29 -1.44
N LEU A 104 -5.02 -19.82 -0.21
CA LEU A 104 -5.36 -18.42 0.08
C LEU A 104 -4.37 -17.46 -0.58
N GLY A 105 -3.08 -17.77 -0.69
CA GLY A 105 -2.12 -16.89 -1.36
C GLY A 105 -2.31 -16.79 -2.88
N PHE A 106 -2.99 -17.76 -3.50
CA PHE A 106 -3.43 -17.64 -4.89
C PHE A 106 -4.76 -16.90 -4.99
N LEU A 107 -5.70 -17.21 -4.10
CA LEU A 107 -7.03 -16.60 -4.08
C LEU A 107 -6.99 -15.14 -3.66
N SER A 108 -6.11 -14.73 -2.75
CA SER A 108 -6.07 -13.37 -2.19
C SER A 108 -5.39 -12.34 -3.09
N ARG A 109 -4.93 -12.72 -4.30
CA ARG A 109 -4.23 -11.81 -5.22
C ARG A 109 -5.10 -10.67 -5.73
N THR A 110 -6.40 -10.90 -5.90
CA THR A 110 -7.30 -9.90 -6.47
C THR A 110 -8.06 -9.15 -5.37
N PHE A 111 -8.39 -7.88 -5.64
CA PHE A 111 -9.22 -7.09 -4.73
C PHE A 111 -10.61 -7.72 -4.51
N GLU A 112 -11.26 -8.20 -5.58
CA GLU A 112 -12.62 -8.77 -5.51
C GLU A 112 -12.69 -10.03 -4.64
N SER A 113 -11.69 -10.90 -4.77
CA SER A 113 -11.62 -12.11 -3.97
C SER A 113 -11.41 -11.80 -2.49
N ARG A 114 -10.52 -10.85 -2.16
CA ARG A 114 -10.32 -10.39 -0.78
C ARG A 114 -11.60 -9.77 -0.21
N LYS A 115 -12.33 -8.98 -1.01
CA LYS A 115 -13.61 -8.38 -0.60
C LYS A 115 -14.66 -9.42 -0.20
N LEU A 116 -14.71 -10.56 -0.89
CA LEU A 116 -15.60 -11.67 -0.53
C LEU A 116 -15.08 -12.50 0.64
N MET A 117 -13.76 -12.73 0.70
CA MET A 117 -13.13 -13.60 1.71
C MET A 117 -13.02 -12.95 3.09
N ILE A 118 -12.61 -11.68 3.18
CA ILE A 118 -12.29 -11.02 4.44
C ILE A 118 -13.44 -11.10 5.46
N PRO A 119 -14.70 -10.77 5.11
CA PRO A 119 -15.81 -10.78 6.08
C PRO A 119 -16.13 -12.18 6.64
N LYS A 120 -15.83 -13.24 5.88
CA LYS A 120 -16.15 -14.64 6.24
C LYS A 120 -14.99 -15.36 6.91
N ILE A 121 -13.76 -15.13 6.44
CA ILE A 121 -12.59 -15.90 6.84
C ILE A 121 -11.89 -15.26 8.05
N ILE A 122 -11.75 -13.93 8.10
CA ILE A 122 -11.03 -13.26 9.20
C ILE A 122 -11.66 -13.55 10.58
N PRO A 123 -12.99 -13.49 10.77
CA PRO A 123 -13.58 -13.82 12.06
C PRO A 123 -13.30 -15.27 12.51
N VAL A 124 -13.32 -16.22 11.56
CA VAL A 124 -13.01 -17.62 11.83
C VAL A 124 -11.56 -17.77 12.27
N LEU A 125 -10.63 -17.16 11.53
CA LEU A 125 -9.20 -17.19 11.87
C LEU A 125 -8.92 -16.58 13.24
N GLN A 126 -9.52 -15.44 13.55
CA GLN A 126 -9.36 -14.79 14.86
C GLN A 126 -9.92 -15.64 15.99
N SER A 127 -11.05 -16.32 15.79
CA SER A 127 -11.62 -17.22 16.80
C SER A 127 -10.78 -18.48 17.05
N ASN A 128 -9.88 -18.83 16.12
CA ASN A 128 -9.01 -20.00 16.23
C ASN A 128 -7.65 -19.69 16.85
N ILE A 129 -7.31 -18.41 17.04
CA ILE A 129 -6.09 -18.01 17.74
C ILE A 129 -6.26 -18.41 19.21
N LEU A 130 -5.49 -19.39 19.64
CA LEU A 130 -5.45 -19.86 21.02
C LEU A 130 -4.64 -18.89 21.87
N SER A 131 -4.96 -18.80 23.16
CA SER A 131 -4.19 -18.02 24.14
C SER A 131 -2.80 -18.58 24.45
N ILE A 132 -2.42 -19.70 23.83
CA ILE A 132 -1.13 -20.36 23.99
C ILE A 132 -0.17 -19.74 22.98
N GLU A 133 0.88 -19.09 23.47
CA GLU A 133 1.98 -18.56 22.64
C GLU A 133 2.65 -19.71 21.86
N ASP A 134 3.13 -19.42 20.64
CA ASP A 134 3.82 -20.36 19.74
C ASP A 134 3.02 -21.59 19.25
N HIS A 135 1.69 -21.60 19.38
CA HIS A 135 0.90 -22.75 18.92
C HIS A 135 0.87 -22.87 17.37
N PRO A 136 1.09 -24.06 16.76
CA PRO A 136 1.11 -24.23 15.29
C PRO A 136 -0.16 -23.76 14.55
N SER A 137 -1.32 -23.85 15.21
CA SER A 137 -2.59 -23.33 14.67
C SER A 137 -2.62 -21.79 14.63
N ASN A 138 -2.00 -21.11 15.59
CA ASN A 138 -1.88 -19.64 15.60
C ASN A 138 -1.02 -19.18 14.43
N PHE A 139 0.12 -19.84 14.22
CA PHE A 139 0.99 -19.58 13.08
C PHE A 139 0.25 -19.69 11.74
N THR A 140 -0.54 -20.76 11.58
CA THR A 140 -1.32 -20.99 10.35
C THR A 140 -2.39 -19.90 10.15
N ALA A 141 -3.01 -19.44 11.23
CA ALA A 141 -3.94 -18.31 11.19
C ALA A 141 -3.23 -17.00 10.84
N TYR A 142 -2.07 -16.70 11.44
CA TYR A 142 -1.27 -15.51 11.13
C TYR A 142 -0.85 -15.46 9.66
N MET A 143 -0.42 -16.59 9.09
CA MET A 143 -0.09 -16.71 7.67
C MET A 143 -1.28 -16.38 6.77
N ALA A 144 -2.47 -16.90 7.08
CA ALA A 144 -3.69 -16.62 6.32
C ALA A 144 -4.15 -15.17 6.46
N ILE A 145 -4.09 -14.61 7.67
CA ILE A 145 -4.41 -13.20 7.94
C ILE A 145 -3.45 -12.29 7.15
N ALA A 146 -2.15 -12.57 7.16
CA ALA A 146 -1.14 -11.82 6.41
C ALA A 146 -1.40 -11.85 4.88
N LEU A 147 -1.83 -12.98 4.33
CA LEU A 147 -2.18 -13.10 2.91
C LEU A 147 -3.46 -12.34 2.53
N LEU A 148 -4.44 -12.27 3.44
CA LEU A 148 -5.73 -11.62 3.20
C LEU A 148 -5.70 -10.12 3.47
N LEU A 149 -4.94 -9.69 4.47
CA LEU A 149 -4.96 -8.31 4.94
C LEU A 149 -3.66 -7.56 4.67
N GLY A 150 -2.56 -8.23 4.29
CA GLY A 150 -1.23 -7.62 4.21
C GLY A 150 -1.14 -6.36 3.33
N SER A 151 -1.92 -6.30 2.25
CA SER A 151 -2.03 -5.14 1.36
C SER A 151 -3.08 -4.10 1.77
N SER A 152 -3.80 -4.32 2.88
CA SER A 152 -4.85 -3.43 3.36
C SER A 152 -4.30 -2.29 4.19
N ASP A 153 -4.89 -1.11 4.02
CA ASP A 153 -4.59 0.09 4.82
C ASP A 153 -5.77 0.55 5.67
N ARG A 154 -6.80 -0.29 5.78
CA ARG A 154 -7.93 -0.01 6.67
C ARG A 154 -7.45 -0.07 8.12
N PRO A 155 -7.77 0.94 8.96
CA PRO A 155 -7.32 0.96 10.35
C PRO A 155 -7.66 -0.31 11.13
N GLU A 156 -8.85 -0.88 10.90
CA GLU A 156 -9.30 -2.13 11.49
C GLU A 156 -8.46 -3.35 11.08
N ASP A 157 -8.02 -3.41 9.81
CA ASP A 157 -7.17 -4.48 9.32
C ASP A 157 -5.74 -4.33 9.86
N LEU A 158 -5.21 -3.10 9.85
CA LEU A 158 -3.90 -2.77 10.42
C LEU A 158 -3.81 -3.06 11.92
N ALA A 159 -4.90 -2.89 12.66
CA ALA A 159 -4.98 -3.26 14.08
C ALA A 159 -4.80 -4.78 14.31
N ILE A 160 -4.96 -5.60 13.27
CA ILE A 160 -4.74 -7.04 13.28
C ILE A 160 -3.33 -7.36 12.78
N ILE A 161 -2.97 -6.94 11.56
CA ILE A 161 -1.72 -7.37 10.91
C ILE A 161 -0.46 -6.65 11.39
N SER A 162 -0.58 -5.43 11.91
CA SER A 162 0.58 -4.68 12.41
C SER A 162 0.90 -5.00 13.87
N LYS A 163 0.29 -6.04 14.44
CA LYS A 163 0.66 -6.53 15.76
C LYS A 163 1.98 -7.28 15.67
N ARG A 164 2.89 -6.96 16.59
CA ARG A 164 4.20 -7.58 16.67
C ARG A 164 4.12 -9.10 16.84
N GLU A 165 3.18 -9.61 17.63
CA GLU A 165 2.93 -11.06 17.81
C GLU A 165 2.69 -11.81 16.48
N VAL A 166 1.99 -11.18 15.52
CA VAL A 166 1.68 -11.78 14.22
C VAL A 166 2.92 -11.82 13.33
N ILE A 167 3.69 -10.72 13.32
CA ILE A 167 4.86 -10.56 12.46
C ILE A 167 6.05 -11.36 13.01
N ASP A 168 6.31 -11.30 14.32
CA ASP A 168 7.41 -12.01 14.99
C ASP A 168 7.33 -13.51 14.71
N ASP A 169 6.15 -14.14 14.83
CA ASP A 169 5.96 -15.57 14.57
C ASP A 169 6.31 -15.97 13.14
N ILE A 170 5.85 -15.18 12.16
CA ILE A 170 6.10 -15.43 10.73
C ILE A 170 7.59 -15.24 10.41
N VAL A 171 8.21 -14.18 10.93
CA VAL A 171 9.64 -13.91 10.74
C VAL A 171 10.48 -14.98 11.43
N TYR A 172 10.14 -15.37 12.66
CA TYR A 172 10.84 -16.42 13.38
C TYR A 172 10.84 -17.72 12.59
N ALA A 173 9.70 -18.15 12.06
CA ALA A 173 9.62 -19.36 11.22
C ALA A 173 10.41 -19.23 9.92
N PHE A 174 10.42 -18.05 9.30
CA PHE A 174 11.23 -17.78 8.12
C PHE A 174 12.73 -17.93 8.41
N ILE A 175 13.22 -17.35 9.51
CA ILE A 175 14.62 -17.44 9.94
C ILE A 175 14.98 -18.90 10.26
N ASN A 176 14.10 -19.58 10.99
CA ASN A 176 14.34 -20.90 11.57
C ASN A 176 13.81 -22.08 10.73
N GLU A 177 13.70 -21.89 9.42
CA GLU A 177 13.15 -22.90 8.47
C GLU A 177 13.73 -24.32 8.67
N GLN A 178 14.98 -24.43 9.11
CA GLN A 178 15.69 -25.71 9.30
C GLN A 178 15.66 -26.26 10.74
N SER A 179 15.25 -25.49 11.76
CA SER A 179 15.36 -25.90 13.17
C SER A 179 14.07 -26.50 13.75
N ARG A 180 12.95 -26.43 13.03
CA ARG A 180 11.75 -27.21 13.37
C ARG A 180 11.97 -28.65 12.93
N VAL A 181 11.62 -29.61 13.79
CA VAL A 181 11.60 -31.05 13.47
C VAL A 181 11.00 -31.24 12.07
N ALA A 182 11.57 -32.08 11.20
CA ALA A 182 11.29 -32.11 9.75
C ALA A 182 9.80 -32.19 9.33
N ALA A 183 8.88 -32.53 10.24
CA ALA A 183 7.43 -32.50 10.03
C ALA A 183 6.78 -31.09 10.20
N ASP A 184 7.46 -30.15 10.87
CA ASP A 184 6.97 -28.82 11.24
C ASP A 184 7.70 -27.65 10.57
N SER A 185 8.67 -27.92 9.69
CA SER A 185 9.27 -26.90 8.84
C SER A 185 8.30 -26.46 7.75
N TRP A 186 8.23 -25.15 7.52
CA TRP A 186 7.43 -24.58 6.43
C TRP A 186 8.37 -24.24 5.27
N PRO A 187 8.11 -24.75 4.05
CA PRO A 187 8.94 -24.42 2.90
C PRO A 187 8.98 -22.91 2.62
N LEU A 188 10.13 -22.40 2.18
CA LEU A 188 10.32 -20.99 1.80
C LEU A 188 9.22 -20.45 0.85
N LYS A 189 8.78 -21.29 -0.09
CA LYS A 189 7.70 -20.97 -1.05
C LYS A 189 6.36 -20.62 -0.39
N MET A 190 6.13 -21.06 0.85
CA MET A 190 4.91 -20.77 1.61
C MET A 190 5.06 -19.55 2.52
N MET A 191 6.28 -19.26 2.99
CA MET A 191 6.57 -18.16 3.92
C MET A 191 6.73 -16.81 3.20
N THR A 192 7.27 -16.82 1.98
CA THR A 192 7.56 -15.59 1.23
C THR A 192 6.32 -14.80 0.79
N PRO A 193 5.19 -15.40 0.34
CA PRO A 193 4.01 -14.63 -0.05
C PRO A 193 3.34 -13.80 1.07
N PRO A 194 3.10 -14.31 2.30
CA PRO A 194 2.55 -13.48 3.37
C PRO A 194 3.51 -12.38 3.81
N LEU A 195 4.81 -12.67 3.89
CA LEU A 195 5.81 -11.66 4.20
C LEU A 195 5.84 -10.54 3.15
N ARG A 196 5.85 -10.91 1.85
CA ARG A 196 5.75 -9.95 0.73
C ARG A 196 4.50 -9.07 0.85
N SER A 197 3.37 -9.69 1.20
CA SER A 197 2.09 -8.99 1.38
C SER A 197 2.14 -8.00 2.54
N LEU A 198 2.66 -8.41 3.70
CA LEU A 198 2.84 -7.52 4.85
C LEU A 198 3.75 -6.34 4.54
N ALA A 199 4.83 -6.57 3.79
CA ALA A 199 5.79 -5.54 3.42
C ALA A 199 5.23 -4.46 2.47
N ILE A 200 4.03 -4.63 1.92
CA ILE A 200 3.36 -3.56 1.14
C ILE A 200 3.11 -2.34 2.03
N ASN A 201 2.71 -2.57 3.29
CA ASN A 201 2.42 -1.50 4.24
C ASN A 201 3.69 -0.97 4.93
N GLU A 202 3.83 0.35 4.98
CA GLU A 202 5.01 1.03 5.53
C GLU A 202 5.29 0.70 7.00
N LYS A 203 4.25 0.66 7.85
CA LYS A 203 4.40 0.32 9.27
C LYS A 203 4.94 -1.09 9.45
N ASN A 204 4.42 -2.03 8.66
CA ASN A 204 4.84 -3.42 8.71
C ASN A 204 6.29 -3.61 8.22
N ARG A 205 6.76 -2.82 7.24
CA ARG A 205 8.18 -2.88 6.78
C ARG A 205 9.15 -2.65 7.94
N LYS A 206 8.89 -1.63 8.76
CA LYS A 206 9.70 -1.31 9.94
C LYS A 206 9.65 -2.43 10.97
N ILE A 207 8.46 -2.93 11.29
CA ILE A 207 8.32 -4.06 12.23
C ILE A 207 9.09 -5.28 11.70
N LEU A 208 8.91 -5.66 10.43
CA LEU A 208 9.61 -6.76 9.78
C LEU A 208 11.15 -6.63 9.88
N ALA A 209 11.68 -5.43 9.65
CA ALA A 209 13.11 -5.16 9.81
C ALA A 209 13.56 -5.25 11.28
N GLU A 210 12.79 -4.70 12.22
CA GLU A 210 13.04 -4.81 13.66
C GLU A 210 12.98 -6.27 14.16
N CYS A 211 12.22 -7.15 13.51
CA CYS A 211 12.21 -8.59 13.75
C CYS A 211 13.47 -9.31 13.21
N GLY A 212 14.34 -8.61 12.48
CA GLY A 212 15.60 -9.15 11.97
C GLY A 212 15.50 -9.91 10.65
N ILE A 213 14.49 -9.67 9.82
CA ILE A 213 14.29 -10.41 8.56
C ILE A 213 15.37 -10.14 7.49
N VAL A 214 16.05 -8.99 7.53
CA VAL A 214 16.84 -8.45 6.41
C VAL A 214 18.01 -9.36 6.02
N LYS A 215 18.91 -9.71 6.96
CA LYS A 215 20.06 -10.58 6.66
C LYS A 215 19.63 -12.00 6.25
N PRO A 216 18.72 -12.67 6.98
CA PRO A 216 18.18 -13.98 6.57
C PRO A 216 17.55 -13.97 5.18
N LEU A 217 16.87 -12.88 4.79
CA LEU A 217 16.32 -12.73 3.44
C LEU A 217 17.42 -12.71 2.38
N VAL A 218 18.50 -11.94 2.59
CA VAL A 218 19.63 -11.87 1.66
C VAL A 218 20.39 -13.19 1.56
N GLU A 219 20.54 -13.91 2.68
CA GLU A 219 21.12 -15.26 2.68
C GLU A 219 20.29 -16.23 1.84
N LYS A 220 18.96 -16.23 2.04
CA LYS A 220 18.03 -17.12 1.32
C LYS A 220 17.94 -16.81 -0.17
N LEU A 221 18.12 -15.56 -0.61
CA LEU A 221 18.23 -15.22 -2.05
C LEU A 221 19.33 -16.02 -2.76
N GLY A 222 20.41 -16.38 -2.04
CA GLY A 222 21.48 -17.21 -2.57
C GLY A 222 21.22 -18.72 -2.56
N GLY A 223 20.15 -19.18 -1.91
CA GLY A 223 19.84 -20.59 -1.66
C GLY A 223 19.29 -21.35 -2.88
N SER A 224 19.36 -22.68 -2.83
CA SER A 224 18.87 -23.57 -3.90
C SER A 224 17.37 -23.40 -4.16
N GLN A 225 16.55 -23.28 -3.11
CA GLN A 225 15.08 -23.13 -3.24
C GLN A 225 14.65 -21.92 -4.09
N VAL A 226 15.41 -20.82 -4.06
CA VAL A 226 15.18 -19.62 -4.87
C VAL A 226 15.65 -19.85 -6.30
N LYS A 227 16.78 -20.53 -6.48
CA LYS A 227 17.39 -20.78 -7.79
C LYS A 227 16.68 -21.84 -8.62
N GLU A 228 15.96 -22.76 -7.99
CA GLU A 228 15.32 -23.93 -8.63
C GLU A 228 13.81 -23.74 -8.88
N HIS A 229 13.19 -22.67 -8.37
CA HIS A 229 11.74 -22.44 -8.52
C HIS A 229 11.40 -20.98 -8.76
N PHE A 230 10.97 -20.64 -9.98
CA PHE A 230 10.72 -19.25 -10.42
C PHE A 230 9.73 -18.49 -9.53
N LYS A 231 8.66 -19.14 -9.03
CA LYS A 231 7.67 -18.45 -8.18
C LYS A 231 8.18 -18.20 -6.76
N THR A 232 9.10 -19.05 -6.27
CA THR A 232 9.81 -18.77 -5.02
C THR A 232 10.73 -17.58 -5.20
N MET A 233 11.46 -17.53 -6.33
CA MET A 233 12.29 -16.38 -6.69
C MET A 233 11.48 -15.08 -6.73
N GLU A 234 10.40 -15.06 -7.51
CA GLU A 234 9.52 -13.91 -7.66
C GLU A 234 9.02 -13.39 -6.31
N ASN A 235 8.52 -14.26 -5.42
CA ASN A 235 8.02 -13.84 -4.12
C ASN A 235 9.13 -13.39 -3.16
N THR A 236 10.30 -14.04 -3.19
CA THR A 236 11.43 -13.69 -2.32
C THR A 236 12.04 -12.34 -2.72
N VAL A 237 12.21 -12.12 -4.03
CA VAL A 237 12.73 -10.84 -4.54
C VAL A 237 11.67 -9.75 -4.41
N GLY A 238 10.39 -10.06 -4.62
CA GLY A 238 9.30 -9.10 -4.41
C GLY A 238 9.16 -8.65 -2.96
N LEU A 239 9.39 -9.54 -1.98
CA LEU A 239 9.52 -9.15 -0.57
C LEU A 239 10.68 -8.16 -0.37
N LEU A 240 11.85 -8.42 -0.97
CA LEU A 240 12.99 -7.51 -0.90
C LEU A 240 12.65 -6.14 -1.51
N VAL A 241 12.02 -6.10 -2.67
CA VAL A 241 11.56 -4.87 -3.33
C VAL A 241 10.64 -4.07 -2.41
N ASN A 242 9.63 -4.71 -1.83
CA ASN A 242 8.68 -4.07 -0.93
C ASN A 242 9.36 -3.46 0.30
N LEU A 243 10.36 -4.16 0.87
CA LEU A 243 11.16 -3.67 1.98
C LEU A 243 12.10 -2.52 1.56
N ALA A 244 12.69 -2.58 0.37
CA ALA A 244 13.65 -1.61 -0.14
C ALA A 244 13.03 -0.24 -0.48
N PHE A 245 11.70 -0.11 -0.46
CA PHE A 245 11.07 1.21 -0.50
C PHE A 245 11.30 2.03 0.77
N ASP A 246 11.69 1.40 1.89
CA ASP A 246 12.22 2.10 3.05
C ASP A 246 13.74 2.26 2.90
N ARG A 247 14.24 3.49 3.09
CA ARG A 247 15.64 3.84 2.85
C ARG A 247 16.59 3.15 3.84
N GLU A 248 16.23 3.07 5.11
CA GLU A 248 17.10 2.47 6.13
C GLU A 248 17.24 0.97 5.85
N ILE A 249 16.13 0.33 5.51
CA ILE A 249 16.10 -1.09 5.13
C ILE A 249 16.84 -1.31 3.81
N ALA A 250 16.72 -0.42 2.83
CA ALA A 250 17.45 -0.52 1.57
C ALA A 250 18.96 -0.46 1.76
N GLU A 251 19.47 0.43 2.62
CA GLU A 251 20.90 0.49 2.95
C GLU A 251 21.37 -0.75 3.73
N GLU A 252 20.52 -1.30 4.60
CA GLU A 252 20.81 -2.56 5.28
C GLU A 252 20.88 -3.74 4.28
N LEU A 253 19.93 -3.82 3.33
CA LEU A 253 19.93 -4.82 2.26
C LEU A 253 21.19 -4.74 1.38
N LYS A 254 21.62 -3.53 1.02
CA LYS A 254 22.89 -3.31 0.29
C LYS A 254 24.08 -3.79 1.10
N SER A 255 24.15 -3.40 2.37
CA SER A 255 25.23 -3.77 3.29
C SER A 255 25.29 -5.28 3.55
N ALA A 256 24.15 -5.96 3.51
CA ALA A 256 24.05 -7.42 3.61
C ALA A 256 24.47 -8.16 2.31
N GLY A 257 24.74 -7.45 1.21
CA GLY A 257 25.20 -8.03 -0.05
C GLY A 257 24.08 -8.43 -1.02
N ALA A 258 22.89 -7.83 -0.92
CA ALA A 258 21.75 -8.16 -1.77
C ALA A 258 22.05 -8.02 -3.27
N ILE A 259 22.80 -6.98 -3.68
CA ILE A 259 23.09 -6.69 -5.09
C ILE A 259 23.82 -7.85 -5.78
N ASP A 260 24.82 -8.45 -5.11
CA ASP A 260 25.59 -9.55 -5.71
C ASP A 260 24.73 -10.81 -5.85
N LYS A 261 23.84 -11.06 -4.89
CA LYS A 261 22.86 -12.16 -4.96
C LYS A 261 21.88 -11.94 -6.11
N LEU A 262 21.34 -10.73 -6.27
CA LEU A 262 20.42 -10.39 -7.35
C LEU A 262 21.08 -10.51 -8.73
N LYS A 263 22.34 -10.07 -8.89
CA LYS A 263 23.11 -10.26 -10.14
C LYS A 263 23.36 -11.73 -10.44
N ALA A 264 23.55 -12.57 -9.43
CA ALA A 264 23.66 -14.02 -9.61
C ALA A 264 22.31 -14.63 -10.04
N LEU A 265 21.20 -14.19 -9.43
CA LEU A 265 19.85 -14.61 -9.82
C LEU A 265 19.49 -14.18 -11.24
N GLN A 266 19.89 -12.99 -11.67
CA GLN A 266 19.66 -12.49 -13.03
C GLN A 266 20.22 -13.43 -14.11
N LYS A 267 21.29 -14.18 -13.79
CA LYS A 267 21.94 -15.15 -14.68
C LYS A 267 21.38 -16.58 -14.55
N SER A 268 20.42 -16.81 -13.65
CA SER A 268 19.81 -18.12 -13.43
C SER A 268 18.83 -18.48 -14.55
N GLU A 269 18.74 -19.77 -14.89
CA GLU A 269 17.74 -20.30 -15.83
C GLU A 269 16.30 -20.05 -15.37
N MET A 270 16.08 -19.94 -14.05
CA MET A 270 14.76 -19.66 -13.47
C MET A 270 14.36 -18.16 -13.50
N CYS A 271 15.26 -17.28 -13.95
CA CYS A 271 15.01 -15.84 -14.08
C CYS A 271 14.26 -15.54 -15.39
N ILE A 272 12.98 -15.95 -15.45
CA ILE A 272 12.13 -15.84 -16.63
C ILE A 272 10.81 -15.12 -16.30
N GLY A 273 10.15 -14.59 -17.33
CA GLY A 273 8.82 -13.98 -17.20
C GLY A 273 8.78 -12.91 -16.10
N GLU A 274 7.87 -13.09 -15.14
CA GLU A 274 7.69 -12.15 -14.02
C GLU A 274 8.87 -12.11 -13.06
N ALA A 275 9.54 -13.25 -12.83
CA ALA A 275 10.70 -13.30 -11.93
C ALA A 275 11.84 -12.41 -12.45
N LYS A 276 12.01 -12.31 -13.77
CA LYS A 276 13.00 -11.42 -14.38
C LYS A 276 12.72 -9.95 -14.09
N LYS A 277 11.46 -9.52 -14.24
CA LYS A 277 11.05 -8.12 -13.99
C LYS A 277 11.32 -7.72 -12.56
N VAL A 278 10.91 -8.56 -11.61
CA VAL A 278 11.08 -8.29 -10.18
C VAL A 278 12.56 -8.26 -9.77
N VAL A 279 13.42 -9.07 -10.40
CA VAL A 279 14.89 -9.01 -10.21
C VAL A 279 15.48 -7.72 -10.79
N GLU A 280 15.05 -7.30 -11.97
CA GLU A 280 15.47 -6.03 -12.58
C GLU A 280 15.03 -4.82 -11.74
N GLU A 281 13.80 -4.86 -11.21
CA GLU A 281 13.28 -3.85 -10.29
C GLU A 281 14.10 -3.78 -9.00
N ALA A 282 14.38 -4.93 -8.37
CA ALA A 282 15.20 -4.99 -7.16
C ALA A 282 16.60 -4.41 -7.38
N LEU A 283 17.24 -4.75 -8.51
CA LEU A 283 18.54 -4.17 -8.89
C LEU A 283 18.42 -2.67 -9.10
N TRP A 284 17.40 -2.22 -9.81
CA TRP A 284 17.18 -0.80 -10.05
C TRP A 284 16.95 -0.03 -8.74
N ILE A 285 16.14 -0.52 -7.81
CA ILE A 285 15.90 0.16 -6.52
C ILE A 285 17.20 0.27 -5.71
N LEU A 286 18.01 -0.81 -5.67
CA LEU A 286 19.22 -0.86 -4.87
C LEU A 286 20.47 -0.27 -5.55
N GLU A 287 20.43 -0.01 -6.86
CA GLU A 287 21.54 0.57 -7.59
C GLU A 287 21.79 2.05 -7.23
N ASP A 288 23.04 2.46 -7.38
CA ASP A 288 23.48 3.83 -7.09
C ASP A 288 22.81 4.83 -8.05
N GLU A 289 22.21 5.88 -7.49
CA GLU A 289 21.59 6.98 -8.22
C GLU A 289 22.54 7.61 -9.26
N GLN A 290 23.85 7.64 -8.99
CA GLN A 290 24.83 8.15 -9.96
C GLN A 290 24.96 7.27 -11.20
N LYS A 291 24.85 5.94 -11.04
CA LYS A 291 24.91 4.98 -12.16
C LYS A 291 23.63 4.98 -12.97
N LYS A 292 22.47 5.13 -12.32
CA LYS A 292 21.18 5.32 -13.01
C LYS A 292 21.26 6.51 -13.98
N ARG A 293 21.74 7.65 -13.49
CA ARG A 293 21.90 8.88 -14.29
C ARG A 293 22.89 8.71 -15.46
N ALA A 294 23.97 7.96 -15.28
CA ALA A 294 24.95 7.70 -16.33
C ALA A 294 24.38 6.80 -17.45
N ALA A 295 23.61 5.76 -17.10
CA ALA A 295 22.93 4.89 -18.07
C ALA A 295 21.92 5.69 -18.92
N ILE A 296 21.12 6.55 -18.28
CA ILE A 296 20.14 7.44 -18.94
C ILE A 296 20.81 8.47 -19.84
N ASN A 297 21.94 9.06 -19.41
CA ASN A 297 22.64 10.04 -20.24
C ASN A 297 23.29 9.41 -21.48
N SER A 298 23.58 8.10 -21.47
CA SER A 298 24.13 7.38 -22.63
C SER A 298 23.10 7.08 -23.72
N SER A 299 21.80 7.00 -23.39
CA SER A 299 20.70 6.78 -24.34
C SER A 299 20.16 8.06 -24.98
N ARG A 300 20.61 9.25 -24.53
CA ARG A 300 20.11 10.56 -24.97
C ARG A 300 20.64 11.07 -26.31
N SER A 301 21.24 10.22 -27.14
CA SER A 301 21.88 10.61 -28.40
C SER A 301 21.04 10.32 -29.65
N SER A 302 19.76 10.74 -29.70
CA SER A 302 19.13 11.19 -30.96
C SER A 302 17.80 11.91 -30.74
N ALA A 303 17.64 13.05 -31.43
CA ALA A 303 16.44 13.87 -31.66
C ALA A 303 15.70 14.51 -30.46
N LYS A 304 15.45 15.83 -30.56
CA LYS A 304 14.46 16.55 -29.73
C LYS A 304 13.07 15.99 -30.00
N GLU A 305 12.68 14.91 -29.33
CA GLU A 305 11.32 14.43 -29.39
C GLU A 305 10.37 15.37 -28.66
N GLN A 306 9.20 15.58 -29.26
CA GLN A 306 8.10 16.36 -28.71
C GLN A 306 7.59 15.67 -27.44
N LYS A 307 7.58 16.41 -26.31
CA LYS A 307 7.14 15.90 -25.01
C LYS A 307 5.68 15.43 -25.07
N HIS A 308 5.35 14.45 -24.24
CA HIS A 308 4.04 13.81 -24.23
C HIS A 308 3.38 13.87 -22.84
N ILE A 309 2.07 13.66 -22.79
CA ILE A 309 1.34 13.40 -21.54
C ILE A 309 1.29 11.90 -21.32
N MET A 310 1.80 11.41 -20.20
CA MET A 310 1.72 10.00 -19.82
C MET A 310 0.48 9.77 -18.96
N LEU A 311 -0.32 8.73 -19.25
CA LEU A 311 -1.36 8.26 -18.32
C LEU A 311 -0.84 7.02 -17.59
N SER A 312 -0.68 7.11 -16.27
CA SER A 312 -0.40 5.98 -15.39
C SER A 312 -1.69 5.57 -14.70
N TYR A 313 -2.10 4.31 -14.88
CA TYR A 313 -3.39 3.81 -14.42
C TYR A 313 -3.36 2.28 -14.23
N CYS A 314 -4.26 1.76 -13.40
CA CYS A 314 -4.45 0.31 -13.30
C CYS A 314 -5.35 -0.17 -14.45
N TRP A 315 -5.01 -1.33 -15.02
CA TRP A 315 -5.72 -1.91 -16.17
C TRP A 315 -7.24 -1.99 -16.00
N ALA A 316 -7.70 -2.20 -14.76
CA ALA A 316 -9.13 -2.29 -14.46
C ALA A 316 -9.92 -1.02 -14.82
N GLN A 317 -9.26 0.15 -14.89
CA GLN A 317 -9.86 1.42 -15.29
C GLN A 317 -9.53 1.79 -16.74
N GLN A 318 -9.03 0.86 -17.56
CA GLN A 318 -8.74 1.08 -18.97
C GLN A 318 -9.89 1.75 -19.75
N PRO A 319 -11.17 1.36 -19.61
CA PRO A 319 -12.25 1.96 -20.40
C PRO A 319 -12.37 3.48 -20.22
N ILE A 320 -12.25 3.98 -18.98
CA ILE A 320 -12.35 5.42 -18.70
C ILE A 320 -11.08 6.15 -19.12
N VAL A 321 -9.90 5.54 -18.95
CA VAL A 321 -8.62 6.13 -19.33
C VAL A 321 -8.48 6.25 -20.85
N LEU A 322 -9.00 5.30 -21.62
CA LEU A 322 -9.08 5.40 -23.08
C LEU A 322 -9.95 6.59 -23.51
N LYS A 323 -11.08 6.86 -22.82
CA LYS A 323 -11.89 8.07 -23.08
C LYS A 323 -11.12 9.35 -22.76
N ILE A 324 -10.39 9.39 -21.65
CA ILE A 324 -9.55 10.54 -21.26
C ILE A 324 -8.47 10.78 -22.33
N ARG A 325 -7.80 9.71 -22.78
CA ARG A 325 -6.82 9.76 -23.88
C ARG A 325 -7.43 10.35 -25.14
N ASP A 326 -8.58 9.85 -25.58
CA ASP A 326 -9.21 10.28 -26.82
C ASP A 326 -9.64 11.76 -26.74
N PHE A 327 -10.13 12.19 -25.57
CA PHE A 327 -10.39 13.59 -25.30
C PHE A 327 -9.11 14.45 -25.40
N LEU A 328 -8.02 14.06 -24.75
CA LEU A 328 -6.76 14.81 -24.78
C LEU A 328 -6.15 14.83 -26.20
N ARG A 329 -6.22 13.74 -26.95
CA ARG A 329 -5.79 13.68 -28.36
C ARG A 329 -6.62 14.61 -29.24
N SER A 330 -7.93 14.71 -29.01
CA SER A 330 -8.79 15.67 -29.72
C SER A 330 -8.43 17.13 -29.48
N LYS A 331 -7.71 17.43 -28.38
CA LYS A 331 -7.16 18.74 -28.04
C LYS A 331 -5.74 18.98 -28.56
N GLY A 332 -5.17 18.03 -29.29
CA GLY A 332 -3.85 18.14 -29.91
C GLY A 332 -2.68 17.68 -29.04
N TYR A 333 -2.93 17.07 -27.88
CA TYR A 333 -1.86 16.53 -27.04
C TYR A 333 -1.35 15.19 -27.57
N LYS A 334 -0.03 15.00 -27.57
CA LYS A 334 0.58 13.67 -27.71
C LYS A 334 0.40 12.94 -26.38
N VAL A 335 -0.40 11.87 -26.38
CA VAL A 335 -0.69 11.08 -25.17
C VAL A 335 -0.06 9.70 -25.30
N TRP A 336 0.82 9.39 -24.36
CA TRP A 336 1.40 8.07 -24.16
C TRP A 336 0.58 7.33 -23.10
N ILE A 337 0.20 6.10 -23.41
CA ILE A 337 -0.45 5.21 -22.47
C ILE A 337 0.12 3.82 -22.64
N ASP A 338 0.26 3.12 -21.52
CA ASP A 338 0.60 1.70 -21.54
C ASP A 338 -0.64 0.91 -21.98
N VAL A 339 -0.67 0.42 -23.23
CA VAL A 339 -1.77 -0.40 -23.79
C VAL A 339 -1.29 -1.70 -24.40
N GLU A 340 0.02 -1.96 -24.39
CA GLU A 340 0.52 -3.23 -24.90
C GLU A 340 0.79 -4.16 -23.72
N GLN A 341 0.40 -5.42 -23.90
CA GLN A 341 0.41 -6.44 -22.85
C GLN A 341 1.65 -6.33 -21.96
N MET A 342 1.44 -6.37 -20.64
CA MET A 342 2.46 -6.51 -19.60
C MET A 342 3.30 -7.81 -19.72
N ALA A 343 3.48 -8.36 -20.92
CA ALA A 343 4.44 -9.42 -21.22
C ALA A 343 5.79 -8.86 -21.70
N GLY A 344 5.90 -7.55 -22.02
CA GLY A 344 7.09 -7.03 -22.72
C GLY A 344 7.55 -5.60 -22.41
N SER A 345 6.84 -4.76 -21.66
CA SER A 345 7.37 -3.44 -21.29
C SER A 345 8.43 -3.60 -20.19
N THR A 346 9.69 -3.32 -20.55
CA THR A 346 10.82 -3.31 -19.62
C THR A 346 10.73 -2.07 -18.72
N LEU A 347 11.27 -2.16 -17.49
CA LEU A 347 11.40 -1.03 -16.57
C LEU A 347 12.04 0.20 -17.24
N SER A 348 12.90 -0.03 -18.25
CA SER A 348 13.53 1.01 -19.08
C SER A 348 12.53 1.80 -19.93
N ALA A 349 11.52 1.16 -20.52
CA ALA A 349 10.52 1.84 -21.36
C ALA A 349 9.59 2.71 -20.51
N MET A 350 9.28 2.25 -19.30
CA MET A 350 8.51 2.98 -18.30
C MET A 350 9.30 4.19 -17.76
N ALA A 351 10.58 4.01 -17.45
CA ALA A 351 11.47 5.09 -17.05
C ALA A 351 11.60 6.16 -18.15
N GLU A 352 11.78 5.73 -19.39
CA GLU A 352 11.84 6.61 -20.56
C GLU A 352 10.54 7.40 -20.76
N ALA A 353 9.38 6.76 -20.60
CA ALA A 353 8.09 7.42 -20.69
C ALA A 353 7.95 8.52 -19.61
N VAL A 354 8.26 8.22 -18.35
CA VAL A 354 8.17 9.20 -17.26
C VAL A 354 9.15 10.38 -17.44
N GLU A 355 10.37 10.13 -17.90
CA GLU A 355 11.38 11.18 -18.06
C GLU A 355 11.09 12.12 -19.25
N ASN A 356 10.57 11.55 -20.34
CA ASN A 356 10.19 12.30 -21.54
C ASN A 356 8.77 12.90 -21.45
N ALA A 357 8.04 12.61 -20.37
CA ALA A 357 6.74 13.20 -20.10
C ALA A 357 6.87 14.70 -19.73
N GLU A 358 5.93 15.48 -20.25
CA GLU A 358 5.73 16.85 -19.82
C GLU A 358 4.94 16.90 -18.51
N VAL A 359 3.89 16.08 -18.45
CA VAL A 359 3.02 15.87 -17.28
C VAL A 359 2.60 14.40 -17.26
N VAL A 360 2.59 13.80 -16.08
CA VAL A 360 2.06 12.45 -15.84
C VAL A 360 0.69 12.57 -15.17
N LEU A 361 -0.33 11.89 -15.68
CA LEU A 361 -1.64 11.82 -15.04
C LEU A 361 -1.75 10.51 -14.27
N ILE A 362 -2.02 10.59 -12.96
CA ILE A 362 -2.04 9.44 -12.05
C ILE A 362 -3.48 9.05 -11.74
N GLY A 363 -3.91 7.88 -12.23
CA GLY A 363 -5.25 7.34 -12.03
C GLY A 363 -5.45 6.69 -10.65
N MET A 364 -5.82 7.49 -9.65
CA MET A 364 -6.06 7.06 -8.28
C MET A 364 -7.24 6.08 -8.18
N SER A 365 -6.96 4.91 -7.60
CA SER A 365 -7.92 3.88 -7.22
C SER A 365 -7.25 2.93 -6.22
N GLN A 366 -8.03 2.10 -5.52
CA GLN A 366 -7.47 1.07 -4.65
C GLN A 366 -6.61 0.08 -5.44
N ARG A 367 -7.07 -0.32 -6.64
CA ARG A 367 -6.32 -1.23 -7.51
C ARG A 367 -5.03 -0.63 -8.04
N TYR A 368 -4.99 0.68 -8.27
CA TYR A 368 -3.75 1.39 -8.63
C TYR A 368 -2.75 1.36 -7.48
N LYS A 369 -3.21 1.62 -6.25
CA LYS A 369 -2.35 1.59 -5.06
C LYS A 369 -1.73 0.22 -4.79
N GLU A 370 -2.49 -0.84 -5.03
CA GLU A 370 -2.08 -2.23 -4.79
C GLU A 370 -1.29 -2.86 -5.94
N SER A 371 -1.29 -2.23 -7.12
CA SER A 371 -0.58 -2.76 -8.28
C SER A 371 0.91 -2.49 -8.15
N GLU A 372 1.71 -3.55 -8.28
CA GLU A 372 3.18 -3.47 -8.21
C GLU A 372 3.72 -2.50 -9.27
N ASN A 373 3.34 -2.68 -10.54
CA ASN A 373 3.75 -1.80 -11.64
C ASN A 373 3.36 -0.32 -11.40
N CYS A 374 2.11 -0.05 -10.99
CA CYS A 374 1.67 1.31 -10.70
C CYS A 374 2.40 1.93 -9.50
N THR A 375 2.82 1.11 -8.54
CA THR A 375 3.63 1.54 -7.39
C THR A 375 5.01 1.98 -7.85
N VAL A 376 5.66 1.22 -8.74
CA VAL A 376 6.95 1.61 -9.33
C VAL A 376 6.81 2.90 -10.15
N GLU A 377 5.81 2.97 -11.03
CA GLU A 377 5.56 4.18 -11.84
C GLU A 377 5.35 5.41 -10.96
N GLY A 378 4.45 5.33 -9.98
CA GLY A 378 4.16 6.45 -9.09
C GLY A 378 5.38 6.89 -8.28
N ASN A 379 6.10 5.95 -7.69
CA ASN A 379 7.31 6.26 -6.92
C ASN A 379 8.42 6.83 -7.81
N TYR A 380 8.54 6.37 -9.07
CA TYR A 380 9.49 6.93 -10.02
C TYR A 380 9.13 8.35 -10.44
N VAL A 381 7.86 8.61 -10.75
CA VAL A 381 7.33 9.96 -11.05
C VAL A 381 7.63 10.91 -9.90
N PHE A 382 7.38 10.48 -8.67
CA PHE A 382 7.65 11.27 -7.48
C PHE A 382 9.14 11.52 -7.26
N GLY A 383 9.98 10.47 -7.39
CA GLY A 383 11.43 10.55 -7.23
C GLY A 383 12.12 11.45 -8.27
N GLN A 384 11.68 11.39 -9.53
CA GLN A 384 12.14 12.26 -10.61
C GLN A 384 11.61 13.70 -10.50
N LYS A 385 10.71 13.96 -9.55
CA LYS A 385 9.98 15.23 -9.42
C LYS A 385 9.28 15.63 -10.73
N THR A 386 8.84 14.64 -11.50
CA THR A 386 8.10 14.89 -12.73
C THR A 386 6.74 15.49 -12.36
N LYS A 387 6.32 16.53 -13.07
CA LYS A 387 5.01 17.15 -12.85
C LYS A 387 3.93 16.09 -13.04
N PHE A 388 3.02 15.98 -12.08
CA PHE A 388 1.90 15.06 -12.20
C PHE A 388 0.59 15.66 -11.71
N ILE A 389 -0.51 15.17 -12.28
CA ILE A 389 -1.87 15.55 -11.92
C ILE A 389 -2.65 14.29 -11.51
N PRO A 390 -3.16 14.21 -10.28
CA PRO A 390 -3.98 13.09 -9.86
C PRO A 390 -5.39 13.13 -10.49
N LEU A 391 -5.87 11.96 -10.91
CA LEU A 391 -7.21 11.73 -11.45
C LEU A 391 -7.91 10.72 -10.54
N MET A 392 -9.08 11.04 -10.00
CA MET A 392 -9.87 10.08 -9.23
C MET A 392 -10.64 9.17 -10.18
N LEU A 393 -10.33 7.87 -10.21
CA LEU A 393 -10.96 6.90 -11.11
C LEU A 393 -11.91 5.93 -10.40
N GLU A 394 -11.98 5.99 -9.07
CA GLU A 394 -12.82 5.14 -8.24
C GLU A 394 -13.71 5.99 -7.32
N GLU A 395 -14.99 5.63 -7.21
CA GLU A 395 -15.94 6.39 -6.40
C GLU A 395 -15.63 6.24 -4.90
N GLN A 396 -15.68 7.36 -4.16
CA GLN A 396 -15.44 7.40 -2.72
C GLN A 396 -14.07 6.84 -2.29
N TYR A 397 -13.11 6.74 -3.22
CA TYR A 397 -11.75 6.34 -2.89
C TYR A 397 -11.01 7.48 -2.18
N ASN A 398 -10.28 7.13 -1.13
CA ASN A 398 -9.41 8.04 -0.41
C ASN A 398 -7.98 7.51 -0.46
N ALA A 399 -7.08 8.28 -1.08
CA ALA A 399 -5.69 7.87 -1.21
C ALA A 399 -5.00 7.87 0.17
N THR A 400 -4.40 6.75 0.54
CA THR A 400 -3.67 6.57 1.81
C THR A 400 -2.28 5.98 1.54
N GLY A 401 -1.42 5.87 2.56
CA GLY A 401 -0.08 5.30 2.44
C GLY A 401 0.79 6.04 1.40
N TRP A 402 1.56 5.28 0.62
CA TRP A 402 2.48 5.84 -0.38
C TRP A 402 1.78 6.75 -1.40
N LEU A 403 0.60 6.35 -1.89
CA LEU A 403 -0.17 7.11 -2.88
C LEU A 403 -0.75 8.39 -2.26
N GLY A 404 -1.23 8.31 -1.02
CA GLY A 404 -1.70 9.48 -0.26
C GLY A 404 -0.59 10.49 0.02
N ALA A 405 0.58 10.01 0.44
CA ALA A 405 1.76 10.84 0.67
C ALA A 405 2.28 11.48 -0.63
N MET A 406 2.29 10.71 -1.73
CA MET A 406 2.67 11.22 -3.05
C MET A 406 1.73 12.33 -3.49
N VAL A 407 0.41 12.10 -3.45
CA VAL A 407 -0.60 13.06 -3.93
C VAL A 407 -0.64 14.30 -3.03
N GLY A 408 -0.63 14.12 -1.70
CA GLY A 408 -0.66 15.20 -0.72
C GLY A 408 -1.92 16.06 -0.86
N SER A 409 -1.76 17.38 -0.81
CA SER A 409 -2.84 18.37 -0.96
C SER A 409 -3.11 18.79 -2.42
N ARG A 410 -2.56 18.07 -3.41
CA ARG A 410 -2.73 18.44 -4.83
C ARG A 410 -4.18 18.35 -5.28
N LEU A 411 -4.55 19.26 -6.17
CA LEU A 411 -5.87 19.24 -6.81
C LEU A 411 -5.99 17.99 -7.71
N TRP A 412 -7.13 17.31 -7.61
CA TRP A 412 -7.45 16.14 -8.42
C TRP A 412 -8.75 16.33 -9.18
N TYR A 413 -8.89 15.61 -10.31
CA TYR A 413 -10.08 15.67 -11.17
C TYR A 413 -10.86 14.36 -11.12
N ASP A 414 -12.18 14.45 -10.97
CA ASP A 414 -13.04 13.29 -10.70
C ASP A 414 -13.60 12.64 -11.98
N PHE A 415 -13.09 11.46 -12.32
CA PHE A 415 -13.58 10.63 -13.44
C PHE A 415 -14.26 9.35 -12.96
N SER A 416 -14.56 9.22 -11.66
CA SER A 416 -15.19 8.01 -11.07
C SER A 416 -16.59 7.71 -11.61
N LYS A 417 -17.28 8.71 -12.17
CA LYS A 417 -18.62 8.56 -12.78
C LYS A 417 -18.67 9.13 -14.18
N GLU A 418 -19.34 8.41 -15.07
CA GLU A 418 -19.55 8.81 -16.47
C GLU A 418 -20.23 10.18 -16.59
N GLU A 419 -21.22 10.47 -15.73
CA GLU A 419 -21.95 11.74 -15.70
C GLU A 419 -21.04 12.95 -15.44
N LYS A 420 -19.93 12.75 -14.73
CA LYS A 420 -18.96 13.81 -14.41
C LYS A 420 -17.95 14.03 -15.54
N PHE A 421 -17.82 13.09 -16.47
CA PHE A 421 -16.73 13.04 -17.47
C PHE A 421 -16.57 14.37 -18.20
N THR A 422 -17.64 14.91 -18.78
CA THR A 422 -17.57 16.13 -19.60
C THR A 422 -17.06 17.33 -18.80
N LYS A 423 -17.49 17.46 -17.54
CA LYS A 423 -17.07 18.56 -16.66
C LYS A 423 -15.60 18.37 -16.25
N SER A 424 -15.24 17.17 -15.81
CA SER A 424 -13.89 16.85 -15.35
C SER A 424 -12.86 16.90 -16.46
N ALA A 425 -13.22 16.49 -17.68
CA ALA A 425 -12.36 16.59 -18.87
C ALA A 425 -12.00 18.04 -19.21
N ARG A 426 -12.98 18.97 -19.12
CA ARG A 426 -12.71 20.41 -19.30
C ARG A 426 -11.80 20.94 -18.19
N GLN A 427 -12.10 20.61 -16.93
CA GLN A 427 -11.29 21.04 -15.79
C GLN A 427 -9.85 20.50 -15.87
N LEU A 428 -9.68 19.25 -16.30
CA LEU A 428 -8.37 18.64 -16.55
C LEU A 428 -7.61 19.39 -17.66
N HIS A 429 -8.27 19.74 -18.76
CA HIS A 429 -7.64 20.51 -19.83
C HIS A 429 -7.13 21.87 -19.35
N ASP A 430 -7.95 22.60 -18.59
CA ASP A 430 -7.55 23.89 -17.99
C ASP A 430 -6.40 23.70 -16.99
N GLY A 431 -6.42 22.61 -16.22
CA GLY A 431 -5.35 22.21 -15.31
C GLY A 431 -4.04 21.89 -16.02
N LEU A 432 -4.11 21.19 -17.14
CA LEU A 432 -2.96 20.84 -17.98
C LEU A 432 -2.29 22.08 -18.57
N LEU A 433 -3.06 23.02 -19.11
CA LEU A 433 -2.53 24.28 -19.64
C LEU A 433 -1.72 25.03 -18.57
N LYS A 434 -2.26 25.12 -17.35
CA LYS A 434 -1.55 25.73 -16.21
C LYS A 434 -0.29 24.97 -15.81
N ALA A 435 -0.36 23.64 -15.76
CA ALA A 435 0.77 22.81 -15.39
C ALA A 435 1.91 22.89 -16.42
N MET A 436 1.57 23.05 -17.70
CA MET A 436 2.53 23.15 -18.81
C MET A 436 3.16 24.56 -18.90
N ASP A 437 2.42 25.63 -18.60
CA ASP A 437 2.93 27.02 -18.60
C ASP A 437 3.90 27.34 -17.47
N GLN A 438 3.87 26.61 -16.36
CA GLN A 438 4.80 26.84 -15.26
C GLN A 438 6.22 26.39 -15.67
N PRO A 439 7.29 27.18 -15.45
CA PRO A 439 8.64 26.68 -15.62
C PRO A 439 8.87 25.46 -14.74
N ARG A 440 9.57 24.43 -15.24
CA ARG A 440 10.08 23.36 -14.35
C ARG A 440 10.87 24.08 -13.26
N GLN A 441 10.62 23.77 -11.99
CA GLN A 441 11.43 24.32 -10.90
C GLN A 441 12.90 24.17 -11.29
N PRO A 442 13.71 25.24 -11.22
CA PRO A 442 15.12 25.15 -11.57
C PRO A 442 15.75 24.02 -10.77
N GLU A 443 16.70 23.30 -11.40
CA GLU A 443 17.61 22.38 -10.71
C GLU A 443 18.38 23.16 -9.64
N GLN A 444 17.76 23.45 -8.51
CA GLN A 444 18.47 23.83 -7.32
C GLN A 444 19.14 22.54 -6.85
N HIS A 445 20.44 22.45 -7.14
CA HIS A 445 21.36 21.51 -6.55
C HIS A 445 21.29 21.63 -5.02
N SER A 446 20.30 20.97 -4.43
CA SER A 446 20.35 20.59 -3.03
C SER A 446 21.29 19.40 -2.94
N THR A 447 22.51 19.66 -2.46
CA THR A 447 23.42 18.66 -1.91
C THR A 447 23.02 18.27 -0.48
N GLY A 448 21.72 18.35 -0.14
CA GLY A 448 21.17 17.99 1.17
C GLY A 448 20.19 16.81 1.09
N PRO A 449 20.14 15.93 2.09
CA PRO A 449 19.38 14.69 2.06
C PRO A 449 17.87 14.95 1.93
N ILE A 450 17.20 14.18 1.08
CA ILE A 450 15.74 14.10 1.03
C ILE A 450 15.30 13.30 2.26
N THR A 451 14.97 14.03 3.33
CA THR A 451 14.24 13.55 4.49
C THR A 451 12.75 13.85 4.30
N VAL A 452 11.92 12.81 4.15
CA VAL A 452 10.60 12.80 4.80
C VAL A 452 10.79 11.98 6.07
N SER A 453 11.60 12.51 6.97
CA SER A 453 11.62 12.06 8.36
C SER A 453 10.49 12.79 9.07
N VAL A 454 9.44 12.06 9.41
CA VAL A 454 8.49 12.35 10.50
C VAL A 454 7.67 13.63 10.33
N ASP A 455 6.38 13.47 10.00
CA ASP A 455 5.28 14.21 10.65
C ASP A 455 3.90 13.57 10.35
N ALA A 456 3.87 12.23 10.30
CA ALA A 456 2.63 11.45 10.28
C ALA A 456 2.62 10.43 11.44
N GLU A 457 3.03 10.85 12.63
CA GLU A 457 2.63 10.19 13.88
C GLU A 457 2.62 11.17 15.05
N ALA A 458 1.85 10.84 16.08
CA ALA A 458 1.29 11.74 17.07
C ALA A 458 2.28 12.32 18.11
N ALA A 459 3.47 12.81 17.76
CA ALA A 459 4.35 13.50 18.72
C ALA A 459 5.52 14.28 18.09
N THR A 460 5.36 15.57 17.81
CA THR A 460 6.52 16.44 17.49
C THR A 460 6.33 17.87 18.01
N ARG A 461 6.77 18.10 19.26
CA ARG A 461 7.79 19.10 19.66
C ARG A 461 8.02 18.99 21.18
N LYS A 462 9.16 18.43 21.60
CA LYS A 462 9.74 18.70 22.93
C LYS A 462 10.99 19.52 22.70
N ASP A 463 10.85 20.83 22.84
CA ASP A 463 11.93 21.65 23.36
C ASP A 463 11.39 22.29 24.63
N VAL A 464 11.61 21.61 25.76
CA VAL A 464 11.46 22.22 27.08
C VAL A 464 12.71 21.91 27.85
N GLY A 465 13.59 22.91 27.90
CA GLY A 465 14.64 22.98 28.89
C GLY A 465 14.05 22.80 30.29
N LYS A 466 14.79 22.05 31.12
CA LYS A 466 14.55 21.75 32.53
C LYS A 466 13.67 22.79 33.24
N LEU A 467 12.54 22.36 33.79
CA LEU A 467 11.86 23.07 34.87
C LEU A 467 11.40 22.08 35.93
N HIS A 468 11.77 22.38 37.17
CA HIS A 468 11.53 21.61 38.37
C HIS A 468 10.03 21.41 38.64
N ALA A 469 9.73 20.24 39.19
CA ALA A 469 8.43 19.90 39.71
C ALA A 469 8.07 20.78 40.92
N THR A 470 6.98 21.53 40.81
CA THR A 470 6.07 21.74 41.95
C THR A 470 4.63 21.76 41.43
N THR A 471 3.83 20.91 42.06
CA THR A 471 2.46 20.51 41.79
C THR A 471 1.47 21.68 41.59
N VAL A 472 0.93 21.81 40.38
CA VAL A 472 -0.47 22.19 40.13
C VAL A 472 -0.95 21.33 38.96
N ILE A 473 -1.96 20.49 39.19
CA ILE A 473 -2.56 19.60 38.19
C ILE A 473 -3.19 20.47 37.08
N PRO A 474 -2.71 20.47 35.83
CA PRO A 474 -3.40 21.14 34.74
C PRO A 474 -4.36 20.15 34.08
N ALA A 475 -5.59 20.61 33.79
CA ALA A 475 -6.62 19.90 33.02
C ALA A 475 -6.23 19.71 31.54
N ALA A 476 -5.06 19.14 31.26
CA ALA A 476 -4.44 19.07 29.94
C ALA A 476 -4.77 17.79 29.15
N SER A 477 -5.61 16.88 29.66
CA SER A 477 -5.87 15.59 28.99
C SER A 477 -7.06 15.59 28.01
N LYS A 478 -7.64 16.75 27.64
CA LYS A 478 -8.95 16.76 26.97
C LYS A 478 -9.14 17.68 25.75
N TRP A 479 -8.10 17.96 24.99
CA TRP A 479 -8.23 18.68 23.71
C TRP A 479 -7.73 17.83 22.55
N ASP A 480 -8.64 17.32 21.73
CA ASP A 480 -8.29 16.77 20.40
C ASP A 480 -7.62 17.89 19.60
N LYS A 481 -6.37 17.67 19.14
CA LYS A 481 -5.54 18.67 18.43
C LYS A 481 -6.24 19.27 17.19
N ILE A 482 -7.15 18.53 16.56
CA ILE A 482 -8.00 18.98 15.44
C ILE A 482 -8.93 20.13 15.85
N LYS A 483 -9.44 20.12 17.09
CA LYS A 483 -10.36 21.16 17.60
C LYS A 483 -9.66 22.50 17.82
N VAL A 484 -8.37 22.49 18.14
CA VAL A 484 -7.57 23.72 18.33
C VAL A 484 -7.33 24.40 16.99
N GLY A 485 -6.90 23.66 15.96
CA GLY A 485 -6.72 24.20 14.61
C GLY A 485 -8.01 24.77 14.01
N ALA A 486 -9.14 24.07 14.18
CA ALA A 486 -10.45 24.56 13.73
C ALA A 486 -10.89 25.83 14.48
N SER A 487 -10.52 25.98 15.76
CA SER A 487 -10.85 27.17 16.55
C SER A 487 -10.03 28.39 16.12
N ILE A 488 -8.74 28.19 15.79
CA ILE A 488 -7.88 29.24 15.24
C ILE A 488 -8.38 29.69 13.87
N LEU A 489 -8.76 28.76 12.99
CA LEU A 489 -9.32 29.10 11.68
C LEU A 489 -10.64 29.87 11.79
N ARG A 490 -11.53 29.48 12.72
CA ARG A 490 -12.78 30.23 12.99
C ARG A 490 -12.51 31.62 13.57
N MET A 491 -11.50 31.74 14.42
CA MET A 491 -11.08 33.05 14.95
C MET A 491 -10.56 33.93 13.82
N LEU A 492 -9.74 33.38 12.93
CA LEU A 492 -9.19 34.08 11.77
C LEU A 492 -10.31 34.49 10.79
N GLU A 493 -11.27 33.60 10.53
CA GLU A 493 -12.47 33.90 9.72
C GLU A 493 -13.31 35.05 10.33
N ASN A 494 -13.42 35.10 11.66
CA ASN A 494 -14.13 36.20 12.35
C ASN A 494 -13.37 37.53 12.33
N ILE A 495 -12.03 37.49 12.36
CA ILE A 495 -11.18 38.70 12.35
C ILE A 495 -11.08 39.28 10.94
N VAL A 496 -10.87 38.43 9.94
CA VAL A 496 -10.69 38.83 8.54
C VAL A 496 -12.05 39.04 7.85
N GLY A 497 -13.11 38.39 8.34
CA GLY A 497 -14.43 38.41 7.72
C GLY A 497 -14.61 37.25 6.74
N GLN A 498 -15.81 36.66 6.70
CA GLN A 498 -16.08 35.42 5.95
C GLN A 498 -15.76 35.51 4.45
N ASN A 499 -16.03 36.63 3.80
CA ASN A 499 -15.81 36.79 2.36
C ASN A 499 -14.33 36.90 2.04
N ASP A 500 -13.62 37.77 2.75
CA ASP A 500 -12.18 37.99 2.57
C ASP A 500 -11.37 36.75 2.99
N PHE A 501 -11.83 36.02 4.01
CA PHE A 501 -11.28 34.73 4.38
C PHE A 501 -11.44 33.69 3.24
N ARG A 502 -12.62 33.60 2.64
CA ARG A 502 -12.84 32.64 1.52
C ARG A 502 -12.03 33.01 0.28
N ASP A 503 -11.89 34.29 -0.01
CA ASP A 503 -11.14 34.76 -1.18
C ASP A 503 -9.63 34.64 -0.97
N GLY A 504 -9.12 34.90 0.24
CA GLY A 504 -7.75 34.59 0.64
C GLY A 504 -7.45 33.09 0.52
N LEU A 505 -8.35 32.23 1.03
CA LEU A 505 -8.20 30.77 0.93
C LEU A 505 -8.18 30.28 -0.52
N ARG A 506 -9.06 30.82 -1.38
CA ARG A 506 -9.06 30.50 -2.81
C ARG A 506 -7.79 30.95 -3.51
N THR A 507 -7.26 32.10 -3.11
CA THR A 507 -6.03 32.67 -3.67
C THR A 507 -4.84 31.80 -3.28
N TYR A 508 -4.68 31.50 -2.00
CA TYR A 508 -3.65 30.60 -1.49
C TYR A 508 -3.67 29.24 -2.18
N LEU A 509 -4.84 28.60 -2.25
CA LEU A 509 -4.99 27.28 -2.88
C LEU A 509 -4.70 27.30 -4.38
N ARG A 510 -4.93 28.43 -5.06
CA ARG A 510 -4.60 28.58 -6.48
C ARG A 510 -3.11 28.82 -6.70
N GLN A 511 -2.48 29.63 -5.86
CA GLN A 511 -1.05 29.92 -5.94
C GLN A 511 -0.21 28.68 -5.62
N ASN A 512 -0.65 27.87 -4.65
CA ASN A 512 0.05 26.68 -4.18
C ASN A 512 -0.52 25.36 -4.75
N ALA A 513 -1.30 25.40 -5.83
CA ALA A 513 -2.02 24.24 -6.37
C ALA A 513 -1.12 23.06 -6.80
N PHE A 514 0.16 23.33 -7.07
CA PHE A 514 1.14 22.36 -7.58
C PHE A 514 2.43 22.30 -6.73
N ASP A 515 2.45 22.95 -5.56
CA ASP A 515 3.61 22.99 -4.67
C ASP A 515 3.23 22.52 -3.24
N VAL A 516 4.22 22.29 -2.38
CA VAL A 516 3.99 21.98 -0.96
C VAL A 516 3.61 23.26 -0.24
N GLY A 517 2.37 23.34 0.26
CA GLY A 517 1.88 24.52 0.96
C GLY A 517 2.66 24.81 2.25
N ASN A 518 3.18 26.03 2.36
CA ASN A 518 3.85 26.53 3.56
C ASN A 518 2.83 27.27 4.45
N PRO A 519 2.75 26.96 5.76
CA PRO A 519 1.90 27.70 6.70
C PRO A 519 2.23 29.19 6.78
N ASP A 520 3.50 29.58 6.61
CA ASP A 520 3.90 30.99 6.63
C ASP A 520 3.30 31.77 5.46
N ASP A 521 3.12 31.13 4.30
CA ASP A 521 2.57 31.74 3.09
C ASP A 521 1.04 31.81 3.13
N PHE A 522 0.41 30.87 3.85
CA PHE A 522 -1.04 30.82 4.04
C PHE A 522 -1.58 32.12 4.66
N TYR A 523 -0.89 32.64 5.67
CA TYR A 523 -1.39 33.81 6.40
C TYR A 523 -1.19 35.14 5.66
N ASN A 524 -0.32 35.18 4.65
CA ASN A 524 -0.03 36.39 3.89
C ASN A 524 -1.15 36.73 2.89
N ASP A 525 -1.97 35.75 2.52
CA ASP A 525 -3.08 35.93 1.57
C ASP A 525 -4.36 36.49 2.22
N PHE A 526 -4.35 36.80 3.52
CA PHE A 526 -5.47 37.40 4.23
C PHE A 526 -5.21 38.87 4.57
N THR A 527 -6.24 39.71 4.40
CA THR A 527 -6.18 41.13 4.76
C THR A 527 -6.69 41.31 6.20
N PHE A 528 -5.81 41.70 7.12
CA PHE A 528 -6.19 41.91 8.53
C PHE A 528 -6.61 43.37 8.80
N PRO A 529 -7.61 43.61 9.67
CA PRO A 529 -8.11 44.95 9.98
C PRO A 529 -7.20 45.81 10.89
N TYR A 530 -6.00 45.35 11.24
CA TYR A 530 -5.02 46.02 12.11
C TYR A 530 -3.62 45.97 11.47
N PRO A 531 -2.65 46.82 11.89
CA PRO A 531 -1.32 46.92 11.25
C PRO A 531 -0.41 45.68 11.42
N LEU A 532 -0.95 44.53 11.79
CA LEU A 532 -0.24 43.26 11.91
C LEU A 532 -0.39 42.46 10.61
N THR A 533 0.71 41.90 10.13
CA THR A 533 0.66 40.90 9.06
C THR A 533 0.07 39.60 9.59
N GLY A 534 -0.58 38.79 8.74
CA GLY A 534 -1.16 37.51 9.17
C GLY A 534 -0.14 36.56 9.82
N LYS A 535 1.11 36.63 9.35
CA LYS A 535 2.23 35.91 9.93
C LYS A 535 2.53 36.33 11.37
N GLU A 536 2.57 37.64 11.65
CA GLU A 536 2.80 38.16 13.00
C GLU A 536 1.64 37.81 13.94
N PHE A 537 0.40 37.87 13.43
CA PHE A 537 -0.77 37.50 14.20
C PHE A 537 -0.68 36.04 14.66
N VAL A 538 -0.39 35.11 13.76
CA VAL A 538 -0.41 33.67 14.07
C VAL A 538 0.85 33.20 14.81
N LYS A 539 1.99 33.86 14.61
CA LYS A 539 3.23 33.55 15.36
C LYS A 539 3.02 33.63 16.87
N ASN A 540 2.26 34.60 17.36
CA ASN A 540 1.98 34.75 18.79
C ASN A 540 1.15 33.56 19.32
N TRP A 541 0.14 33.12 18.58
CA TRP A 541 -0.71 31.98 18.96
C TRP A 541 -0.03 30.60 18.88
N LEU A 542 0.94 30.42 17.98
CA LEU A 542 1.58 29.12 17.73
C LEU A 542 2.98 28.99 18.35
N GLY A 543 3.65 30.13 18.62
CA GLY A 543 5.07 30.18 18.98
C GLY A 543 5.35 30.52 20.44
N GLU A 544 4.45 31.22 21.13
CA GLU A 544 4.66 31.61 22.53
C GLU A 544 4.19 30.50 23.48
N PRO A 545 5.04 30.03 24.41
CA PRO A 545 4.62 29.09 25.43
C PRO A 545 3.70 29.80 26.43
N ASN A 546 2.63 29.11 26.84
CA ASN A 546 1.55 29.52 27.76
C ASN A 546 0.28 30.08 27.07
N PHE A 547 -0.82 30.08 27.83
CA PHE A 547 -2.14 30.49 27.34
C PHE A 547 -2.33 32.01 27.45
N PRO A 548 -3.03 32.66 26.51
CA PRO A 548 -3.43 34.05 26.67
C PRO A 548 -4.30 34.18 27.93
N LEU A 549 -3.84 34.98 28.90
CA LEU A 549 -4.51 35.14 30.18
C LEU A 549 -5.45 36.34 30.09
N LEU A 550 -6.76 36.07 30.12
CA LEU A 550 -7.79 37.10 30.24
C LEU A 550 -8.18 37.24 31.71
N ASN A 551 -7.74 38.33 32.34
CA ASN A 551 -8.19 38.70 33.67
C ASN A 551 -9.49 39.49 33.56
N VAL A 552 -10.52 39.03 34.27
CA VAL A 552 -11.82 39.70 34.32
C VAL A 552 -12.00 40.28 35.71
N HIS A 553 -11.93 41.61 35.82
CA HIS A 553 -12.21 42.33 37.04
C HIS A 553 -13.65 42.79 37.04
N MET A 554 -14.45 42.21 37.93
CA MET A 554 -15.83 42.62 38.14
C MET A 554 -15.91 43.62 39.29
N THR A 555 -16.40 44.82 39.02
CA THR A 555 -16.69 45.83 40.05
C THR A 555 -18.16 46.19 40.03
N LEU A 556 -18.78 46.22 41.21
CA LEU A 556 -20.16 46.65 41.38
C LEU A 556 -20.16 48.13 41.79
N THR A 557 -20.68 48.99 40.95
CA THR A 557 -20.80 50.44 41.23
C THR A 557 -22.19 50.89 40.82
N ASP A 558 -22.90 51.60 41.70
CA ASP A 558 -24.23 52.17 41.47
C ASP A 558 -25.25 51.22 40.81
N ASN A 559 -25.41 50.02 41.37
CA ASN A 559 -26.31 48.98 40.87
C ASN A 559 -26.03 48.51 39.43
N ARG A 560 -24.81 48.75 38.91
CA ARG A 560 -24.33 48.26 37.62
C ARG A 560 -23.11 47.37 37.82
N ILE A 561 -23.07 46.28 37.07
CA ILE A 561 -21.90 45.40 36.98
C ILE A 561 -20.99 45.96 35.88
N VAL A 562 -19.78 46.34 36.25
CA VAL A 562 -18.73 46.72 35.30
C VAL A 562 -17.75 45.57 35.20
N LEU A 563 -17.54 45.05 33.99
CA LEU A 563 -16.55 44.02 33.69
C LEU A 563 -15.37 44.66 32.96
N ASN A 564 -14.23 44.71 33.63
CA ASN A 564 -12.98 45.17 33.03
C ASN A 564 -12.14 43.96 32.62
N PHE A 565 -11.82 43.88 31.34
CA PHE A 565 -11.00 42.82 30.76
C PHE A 565 -9.57 43.32 30.60
N THR A 566 -8.60 42.65 31.21
CA THR A 566 -7.18 42.88 30.98
C THR A 566 -6.56 41.60 30.45
N GLN A 567 -6.06 41.65 29.22
CA GLN A 567 -5.35 40.53 28.60
C GLN A 567 -3.84 40.70 28.79
N SER A 568 -3.18 39.66 29.27
CA SER A 568 -1.73 39.58 29.35
C SER A 568 -1.23 38.30 28.67
N ALA A 569 -0.12 38.41 27.95
CA ALA A 569 0.44 37.43 27.01
C ALA A 569 -0.40 37.27 25.71
N PHE A 570 0.28 37.39 24.57
CA PHE A 570 -0.23 37.15 23.23
C PHE A 570 0.41 35.90 22.66
#